data_AF-A0A850R3B4-F1
#
_entry.id   AF-A0A850R3B4-F1
#
_cell.length_a   1.000
_cell.length_b   1.000
_cell.length_c   1.000
_cell.angle_alpha   90.00
_cell.angle_beta   90.00
_cell.angle_gamma   90.00
#
_symmetry.space_group_name_H-M   'P 1'
#
loop_
_entity.id
_entity.type
_entity.pdbx_description
1 polymer ?
#
loop_
_entity_poly.entity_id
_entity_poly.type
_entity_poly.pdbx_seq_one_letter_code
_entity_poly.pdbx_strand_id
1 'polypeptide(L)'
;MKTKTVIQEYEVRWTLHGEPPQGLPRVLASELIEAPATAGARPGELWRLYQRTLRELPRGYSLCWNRHEPPPKRWSQEARAKARRAALQRRAHARYPLFADQVIERELADRPDYYAGVKDTAFQEEADRQTERLYQALREGRLGLQVFRPWWSVEVAA
;
A
#
# COMPACT_ATOMS: atom_id res chain seq x y z
N MET A 1 24.08 11.56 -2.25
CA MET A 1 23.18 10.47 -1.80
C MET A 1 22.14 10.25 -2.88
N LYS A 2 21.92 9.02 -3.37
CA LYS A 2 20.80 8.74 -4.29
C LYS A 2 19.50 8.97 -3.52
N THR A 3 18.62 9.84 -4.03
CA THR A 3 17.31 10.07 -3.43
C THR A 3 16.50 8.78 -3.53
N LYS A 4 15.89 8.33 -2.44
CA LYS A 4 14.99 7.17 -2.45
C LYS A 4 13.88 7.42 -3.47
N THR A 5 13.64 6.49 -4.36
CA THR A 5 12.54 6.55 -5.34
C THR A 5 11.29 5.86 -4.80
N VAL A 6 10.12 6.43 -5.06
CA VAL A 6 8.79 5.84 -4.83
C VAL A 6 8.00 5.79 -6.12
N ILE A 7 6.98 4.93 -6.16
CA ILE A 7 6.01 4.91 -7.25
C ILE A 7 4.79 5.71 -6.79
N GLN A 8 4.36 6.65 -7.61
CA GLN A 8 3.10 7.35 -7.41
C GLN A 8 2.10 6.90 -8.46
N GLU A 9 0.86 6.72 -8.03
CA GLU A 9 -0.23 6.32 -8.89
C GLU A 9 -1.28 7.42 -8.90
N TYR A 10 -1.60 7.92 -10.08
CA TYR A 10 -2.73 8.80 -10.30
C TYR A 10 -3.86 7.99 -10.90
N GLU A 11 -5.05 8.04 -10.32
CA GLU A 11 -6.20 7.29 -10.81
C GLU A 11 -7.41 8.18 -11.00
N VAL A 12 -8.18 7.94 -12.04
CA VAL A 12 -9.54 8.49 -12.13
C VAL A 12 -10.51 7.40 -11.68
N ARG A 13 -11.02 7.55 -10.46
CA ARG A 13 -11.78 6.52 -9.76
C ARG A 13 -13.16 7.03 -9.35
N TRP A 14 -14.15 6.14 -9.37
CA TRP A 14 -15.47 6.36 -8.81
C TRP A 14 -15.39 6.53 -7.28
N THR A 15 -15.85 7.67 -6.78
CA THR A 15 -15.74 8.03 -5.36
C THR A 15 -17.08 8.07 -4.62
N LEU A 16 -18.20 7.99 -5.34
CA LEU A 16 -19.51 7.94 -4.70
C LEU A 16 -19.82 6.54 -4.15
N HIS A 17 -20.73 6.49 -3.18
CA HIS A 17 -21.25 5.22 -2.68
C HIS A 17 -22.00 4.45 -3.78
N GLY A 18 -21.93 3.12 -3.73
CA GLY A 18 -22.55 2.24 -4.73
C GLY A 18 -21.64 1.90 -5.91
N GLU A 19 -22.24 1.32 -6.95
CA GLU A 19 -21.58 0.98 -8.20
C GLU A 19 -21.63 2.14 -9.19
N PRO A 20 -20.61 2.30 -10.05
CA PRO A 20 -20.67 3.29 -11.11
C PRO A 20 -21.86 3.02 -12.06
N PRO A 21 -22.50 4.08 -12.56
CA PRO A 21 -23.62 3.93 -13.48
C PRO A 21 -23.19 3.30 -14.82
N GLN A 22 -24.14 2.68 -15.53
CA GLN A 22 -24.01 2.27 -16.94
C GLN A 22 -22.86 1.28 -17.23
N GLY A 23 -22.51 0.42 -16.27
CA GLY A 23 -21.44 -0.56 -16.43
C GLY A 23 -20.05 0.07 -16.62
N LEU A 24 -19.88 1.33 -16.20
CA LEU A 24 -18.56 1.96 -16.17
C LEU A 24 -17.66 1.25 -15.14
N PRO A 25 -16.36 1.08 -15.43
CA PRO A 25 -15.45 0.51 -14.45
C PRO A 25 -15.23 1.48 -13.29
N ARG A 26 -14.92 0.96 -12.10
CA ARG A 26 -14.60 1.80 -10.93
C ARG A 26 -13.38 2.67 -11.14
N VAL A 27 -12.40 2.22 -11.92
CA VAL A 27 -11.22 2.98 -12.32
C VAL A 27 -11.25 3.14 -13.83
N LEU A 28 -11.31 4.37 -14.30
CA LEU A 28 -11.36 4.64 -15.74
C LEU A 28 -9.96 4.70 -16.35
N ALA A 29 -8.99 5.29 -15.65
CA ALA A 29 -7.57 5.27 -16.00
C ALA A 29 -6.69 5.32 -14.74
N SER A 30 -5.48 4.78 -14.86
CA SER A 30 -4.41 4.88 -13.86
C SER A 30 -3.09 5.23 -14.56
N GLU A 31 -2.26 6.05 -13.95
CA GLU A 31 -0.90 6.33 -14.40
C GLU A 31 0.07 6.12 -13.25
N LEU A 32 1.08 5.28 -13.48
CA LEU A 32 2.15 5.01 -12.54
C LEU A 32 3.40 5.80 -12.94
N ILE A 33 3.95 6.56 -12.00
CA ILE A 33 5.07 7.48 -12.25
C ILE A 33 6.16 7.26 -11.21
N GLU A 34 7.40 7.24 -11.67
CA GLU A 34 8.57 7.27 -10.81
C GLU A 34 8.78 8.65 -10.19
N ALA A 35 9.01 8.71 -8.87
CA ALA A 35 9.21 9.97 -8.18
C ALA A 35 10.25 9.92 -7.06
N PRO A 36 10.94 11.04 -6.77
CA PRO A 36 11.71 11.17 -5.54
C PRO A 36 10.81 11.13 -4.31
N ALA A 37 11.17 10.34 -3.30
CA ALA A 37 10.39 10.15 -2.06
C ALA A 37 10.14 11.46 -1.27
N THR A 38 11.03 12.44 -1.44
CA THR A 38 10.99 13.73 -0.72
C THR A 38 10.25 14.82 -1.48
N ALA A 39 10.29 14.82 -2.81
CA ALA A 39 9.71 15.87 -3.65
C ALA A 39 8.35 15.47 -4.24
N GLY A 40 8.03 14.17 -4.25
CA GLY A 40 6.86 13.63 -4.93
C GLY A 40 6.98 13.64 -6.45
N ALA A 41 6.02 13.02 -7.15
CA ALA A 41 5.96 13.09 -8.60
C ALA A 41 5.50 14.47 -8.99
N ARG A 42 6.08 15.02 -10.06
CA ARG A 42 5.42 16.11 -10.77
C ARG A 42 4.11 15.56 -11.36
N PRO A 43 3.07 16.38 -11.48
CA PRO A 43 1.82 15.90 -12.04
C PRO A 43 2.04 15.27 -13.42
N GLY A 44 1.55 14.03 -13.58
CA GLY A 44 1.74 13.18 -14.75
C GLY A 44 0.88 13.51 -15.95
N GLU A 45 0.95 12.66 -16.96
CA GLU A 45 0.12 12.77 -18.16
C GLU A 45 -1.37 12.69 -17.83
N LEU A 46 -1.80 11.84 -16.89
CA LEU A 46 -3.21 11.76 -16.46
C LEU A 46 -3.68 13.07 -15.82
N TRP A 47 -2.84 13.69 -14.99
CA TRP A 47 -3.15 15.01 -14.42
C TRP A 47 -3.21 16.09 -15.50
N ARG A 48 -2.28 16.09 -16.47
CA ARG A 48 -2.29 17.05 -17.59
C ARG A 48 -3.52 16.87 -18.48
N LEU A 49 -3.84 15.62 -18.83
CA LEU A 49 -5.03 15.27 -19.60
C LEU A 49 -6.28 15.70 -18.86
N TYR A 50 -6.40 15.36 -17.58
CA TYR A 50 -7.49 15.80 -16.73
C TYR A 50 -7.61 17.33 -16.68
N GLN A 51 -6.50 18.05 -16.45
CA GLN A 51 -6.47 19.51 -16.44
C GLN A 51 -6.94 20.12 -17.77
N ARG A 52 -6.59 19.49 -18.90
CA ARG A 52 -7.05 19.90 -20.23
C ARG A 52 -8.54 19.62 -20.44
N THR A 53 -9.05 18.52 -19.90
CA THR A 53 -10.41 18.02 -20.11
C THR A 53 -11.34 18.22 -18.91
N LEU A 54 -11.02 19.14 -17.97
CA LEU A 54 -11.72 19.42 -16.70
C LEU A 54 -13.25 19.61 -16.77
N ARG A 55 -13.82 19.69 -17.96
CA ARG A 55 -15.27 19.81 -18.21
C ARG A 55 -15.96 18.48 -18.47
N GLU A 56 -15.22 17.41 -18.78
CA GLU A 56 -15.74 16.14 -19.30
C GLU A 56 -15.57 14.96 -18.33
N LEU A 57 -15.07 15.21 -17.11
CA LEU A 57 -15.00 14.14 -16.11
C LEU A 57 -16.43 13.64 -15.81
N PRO A 58 -16.71 12.33 -15.96
CA PRO A 58 -18.01 11.80 -15.62
C PRO A 58 -18.31 12.09 -14.15
N ARG A 59 -19.54 12.58 -13.88
CA ARG A 59 -19.96 12.89 -12.51
C ARG A 59 -19.77 11.68 -11.61
N GLY A 60 -19.25 11.90 -10.41
CA GLY A 60 -18.99 10.85 -9.42
C GLY A 60 -17.62 10.18 -9.53
N TYR A 61 -16.83 10.52 -10.55
CA TYR A 61 -15.40 10.20 -10.59
C TYR A 61 -14.57 11.34 -9.99
N SER A 62 -13.39 11.01 -9.49
CA SER A 62 -12.41 11.98 -8.99
C SER A 62 -11.00 11.51 -9.31
N LEU A 63 -10.07 12.46 -9.42
CA LEU A 63 -8.65 12.16 -9.52
C LEU A 63 -8.10 11.86 -8.12
N CYS A 64 -7.68 10.62 -7.92
CA CYS A 64 -7.08 10.12 -6.71
C CYS A 64 -5.57 10.00 -6.88
N TRP A 65 -4.85 10.14 -5.77
CA TRP A 65 -3.40 10.00 -5.71
C TRP A 65 -3.04 8.96 -4.66
N ASN A 66 -2.23 7.97 -5.05
CA ASN A 66 -1.69 6.95 -4.16
C ASN A 66 -0.16 6.97 -4.22
N ARG A 67 0.48 6.62 -3.09
CA ARG A 67 1.93 6.50 -2.97
C ARG A 67 2.28 5.08 -2.56
N HIS A 68 3.07 4.41 -3.40
CA HIS A 68 3.58 3.07 -3.16
C HIS A 68 5.04 3.15 -2.73
N GLU A 69 5.34 2.62 -1.54
CA GLU A 69 6.68 2.51 -0.99
C GLU A 69 7.16 1.07 -1.05
N PRO A 70 8.47 0.79 -1.14
CA PRO A 70 8.93 -0.59 -1.16
C PRO A 70 8.52 -1.29 0.15
N PRO A 71 8.13 -2.57 0.11
CA PRO A 71 7.73 -3.30 1.30
C PRO A 71 8.78 -3.21 2.41
N PRO A 72 8.38 -2.95 3.67
CA PRO A 72 9.34 -2.86 4.77
C PRO A 72 9.94 -4.23 5.08
N LYS A 73 11.16 -4.26 5.61
CA LYS A 73 11.75 -5.51 6.11
C LYS A 73 10.96 -6.01 7.32
N ARG A 74 10.31 -7.17 7.17
CA ARG A 74 9.48 -7.77 8.23
C ARG A 74 10.27 -8.75 9.09
N TRP A 75 9.90 -8.86 10.36
CA TRP A 75 10.39 -9.93 11.22
C TRP A 75 9.77 -11.27 10.82
N SER A 76 10.61 -12.31 10.78
CA SER A 76 10.14 -13.69 10.72
C SER A 76 9.25 -13.99 11.93
N GLN A 77 8.43 -15.04 11.82
CA GLN A 77 7.61 -15.51 12.92
C GLN A 77 8.46 -15.83 14.16
N GLU A 78 9.59 -16.51 13.97
CA GLU A 78 10.53 -16.85 15.05
C GLU A 78 11.14 -15.62 15.71
N ALA A 79 11.61 -14.64 14.91
CA ALA A 79 12.16 -13.40 15.43
C ALA A 79 11.11 -12.63 16.25
N ARG A 80 9.85 -12.63 15.79
CA ARG A 80 8.72 -12.02 16.50
C ARG A 80 8.38 -12.76 17.79
N ALA A 81 8.37 -14.10 17.76
CA ALA A 81 8.14 -14.94 18.93
C ALA A 81 9.20 -14.67 20.00
N LYS A 82 10.48 -14.69 19.60
CA LYS A 82 11.62 -14.38 20.48
C LYS A 82 11.49 -12.99 21.09
N ALA A 83 11.19 -11.97 20.28
CA ALA A 83 11.02 -10.60 20.77
C ALA A 83 9.84 -10.46 21.75
N ARG A 84 8.69 -11.10 21.46
CA ARG A 84 7.51 -11.08 22.34
C ARG A 84 7.79 -11.75 23.69
N ARG A 85 8.49 -12.90 23.68
CA ARG A 85 8.87 -13.62 24.91
C ARG A 85 9.88 -12.83 25.74
N ALA A 86 10.91 -12.27 25.11
CA ALA A 86 11.88 -11.41 25.79
C ALA A 86 11.21 -10.16 26.42
N ALA A 87 10.25 -9.56 25.70
CA ALA A 87 9.47 -8.45 26.23
C ALA A 87 8.58 -8.86 27.41
N LEU A 88 7.95 -10.04 27.37
CA LEU A 88 7.18 -10.59 28.49
C LEU A 88 8.06 -10.77 29.72
N GLN A 89 9.20 -11.45 29.59
CA GLN A 89 10.17 -11.66 30.67
C GLN A 89 10.57 -10.33 31.30
N ARG A 90 11.00 -9.36 30.47
CA ARG A 90 11.40 -8.04 30.95
C ARG A 90 10.27 -7.33 31.71
N ARG A 91 9.03 -7.37 31.21
CA ARG A 91 7.89 -6.74 31.88
C ARG A 91 7.51 -7.46 33.18
N ALA A 92 7.57 -8.79 33.19
CA ALA A 92 7.24 -9.59 34.36
C ALA A 92 8.24 -9.36 35.50
N HIS A 93 9.55 -9.43 35.23
CA HIS A 93 10.57 -9.16 36.24
C HIS A 93 10.54 -7.72 36.74
N ALA A 94 10.19 -6.75 35.89
CA ALA A 94 10.09 -5.35 36.31
C ALA A 94 8.84 -5.07 37.17
N ARG A 95 7.69 -5.67 36.84
CA ARG A 95 6.40 -5.32 37.47
C ARG A 95 6.01 -6.24 38.62
N TYR A 96 6.41 -7.51 38.54
CA TYR A 96 6.05 -8.57 39.49
C TYR A 96 7.27 -9.42 39.86
N PRO A 97 8.35 -8.82 40.41
CA PRO A 97 9.64 -9.51 40.58
C PRO A 97 9.54 -10.83 41.37
N LEU A 98 8.70 -10.88 42.42
CA LEU A 98 8.51 -12.07 43.25
C LEU A 98 7.68 -13.18 42.57
N PHE A 99 6.89 -12.84 41.55
CA PHE A 99 5.97 -13.75 40.87
C PHE A 99 6.23 -13.82 39.36
N ALA A 100 7.41 -13.37 38.92
CA ALA A 100 7.69 -13.17 37.50
C ALA A 100 7.51 -14.48 36.72
N ASP A 101 8.04 -15.58 37.24
CA ASP A 101 7.98 -16.89 36.61
C ASP A 101 6.53 -17.39 36.47
N GLN A 102 5.73 -17.27 37.54
CA GLN A 102 4.31 -17.64 37.52
C GLN A 102 3.50 -16.80 36.52
N VAL A 103 3.80 -15.50 36.43
CA VAL A 103 3.16 -14.60 35.46
C VAL A 103 3.56 -14.97 34.03
N ILE A 104 4.84 -15.28 33.80
CA ILE A 104 5.34 -15.68 32.48
C ILE A 104 4.67 -16.99 32.04
N GLU A 105 4.68 -18.02 32.89
CA GLU A 105 4.09 -19.33 32.59
C GLU A 105 2.60 -19.21 32.26
N ARG A 106 1.85 -18.49 33.09
CA ARG A 106 0.42 -18.27 32.86
C ARG A 106 0.15 -17.56 31.53
N GLU A 107 0.86 -16.47 31.25
CA GLU A 107 0.68 -15.72 30.00
C GLU A 107 1.04 -16.54 28.75
N LEU A 108 2.09 -17.37 28.85
CA LEU A 108 2.47 -18.27 27.77
C LEU A 108 1.40 -19.34 27.51
N ALA A 109 0.76 -19.85 28.57
CA ALA A 109 -0.32 -20.83 28.48
C ALA A 109 -1.64 -20.22 27.97
N ASP A 110 -1.97 -19.00 28.41
CA ASP A 110 -3.23 -18.32 28.05
C ASP A 110 -3.23 -17.84 26.59
N ARG A 111 -2.06 -17.51 26.03
CA ARG A 111 -1.92 -16.89 24.70
C ARG A 111 -0.81 -17.52 23.86
N PRO A 112 -0.88 -18.84 23.58
CA PRO A 112 0.20 -19.57 22.92
C PRO A 112 0.51 -19.01 21.53
N ASP A 113 -0.51 -18.72 20.71
CA ASP A 113 -0.34 -18.21 19.34
C ASP A 113 0.38 -16.86 19.29
N TYR A 114 0.03 -15.97 20.23
CA TYR A 114 0.68 -14.66 20.33
C TYR A 114 2.18 -14.82 20.62
N TYR A 115 2.55 -15.64 21.60
CA TYR A 115 3.95 -15.86 21.96
C TYR A 115 4.69 -16.84 21.05
N ALA A 116 3.98 -17.57 20.19
CA ALA A 116 4.51 -18.30 19.03
C ALA A 116 4.71 -17.40 17.81
N GLY A 117 4.36 -16.11 17.91
CA GLY A 117 4.58 -15.13 16.85
C GLY A 117 3.58 -15.23 15.69
N VAL A 118 2.53 -16.05 15.82
CA VAL A 118 1.50 -16.25 14.80
C VAL A 118 0.85 -14.90 14.49
N LYS A 119 0.63 -14.67 13.20
CA LYS A 119 -0.01 -13.47 12.67
C LYS A 119 -0.61 -13.86 11.33
N ASP A 120 -1.87 -13.53 11.11
CA ASP A 120 -2.43 -13.55 9.76
C ASP A 120 -1.75 -12.45 8.94
N THR A 121 -0.94 -12.87 7.97
CA THR A 121 -0.16 -12.00 7.09
C THR A 121 -0.63 -12.07 5.65
N ALA A 122 -1.65 -12.85 5.31
CA ALA A 122 -2.03 -13.14 3.92
C ALA A 122 -2.35 -11.87 3.12
N PHE A 123 -3.20 -10.99 3.67
CA PHE A 123 -3.53 -9.70 3.06
C PHE A 123 -2.29 -8.82 2.87
N GLN A 124 -1.40 -8.81 3.87
CA GLN A 124 -0.21 -7.97 3.84
C GLN A 124 0.84 -8.49 2.86
N GLU A 125 0.98 -9.80 2.74
CA GLU A 125 1.86 -10.45 1.78
C GLU A 125 1.38 -10.25 0.34
N GLU A 126 0.06 -10.28 0.10
CA GLU A 126 -0.49 -9.96 -1.23
C GLU A 126 -0.23 -8.50 -1.60
N ALA A 127 -0.46 -7.57 -0.66
CA ALA A 127 -0.11 -6.16 -0.86
C ALA A 127 1.38 -5.98 -1.18
N ASP A 128 2.27 -6.65 -0.41
CA ASP A 128 3.72 -6.61 -0.66
C ASP A 128 4.07 -7.19 -2.04
N ARG A 129 3.43 -8.29 -2.46
CA ARG A 129 3.61 -8.88 -3.81
C ARG A 129 3.18 -7.91 -4.90
N GLN A 130 2.03 -7.24 -4.74
CA GLN A 130 1.55 -6.24 -5.69
C GLN A 130 2.54 -5.08 -5.79
N THR A 131 3.02 -4.56 -4.65
CA THR A 131 4.03 -3.50 -4.64
C THR A 131 5.33 -3.95 -5.31
N GLU A 132 5.83 -5.15 -5.00
CA GLU A 132 7.07 -5.66 -5.62
C GLU A 132 6.94 -5.80 -7.14
N ARG A 133 5.76 -6.21 -7.65
CA ARG A 133 5.48 -6.22 -9.10
C ARG A 133 5.57 -4.82 -9.71
N LEU A 134 5.06 -3.79 -9.04
CA LEU A 134 5.18 -2.40 -9.51
C LEU A 134 6.65 -1.97 -9.57
N TYR A 135 7.43 -2.27 -8.54
CA TYR A 135 8.86 -1.96 -8.51
C TYR A 135 9.67 -2.75 -9.54
N GLN A 136 9.27 -3.98 -9.84
CA GLN A 136 9.87 -4.75 -10.92
C GLN A 136 9.56 -4.13 -12.29
N ALA A 137 8.30 -3.75 -12.54
CA ALA A 137 7.91 -3.05 -13.76
C ALA A 137 8.66 -1.70 -13.91
N LEU A 138 8.88 -0.97 -12.81
CA LEU A 138 9.72 0.22 -12.79
C LEU A 138 11.15 -0.07 -13.24
N ARG A 139 11.80 -1.09 -12.67
CA ARG A 139 13.18 -1.48 -13.03
C ARG A 139 13.32 -1.84 -14.51
N GLU A 140 12.26 -2.36 -15.11
CA GLU A 140 12.20 -2.75 -16.52
C GLU A 140 11.73 -1.60 -17.43
N GLY A 141 11.45 -0.41 -16.88
CA GLY A 141 10.99 0.74 -17.65
C GLY A 141 9.57 0.59 -18.21
N ARG A 142 8.74 -0.25 -17.59
CA ARG A 142 7.39 -0.61 -18.06
C ARG A 142 6.25 0.12 -17.35
N LEU A 143 6.54 1.15 -16.56
CA LEU A 143 5.49 2.02 -16.01
C LEU A 143 4.92 2.95 -17.08
N GLY A 144 3.67 3.38 -16.90
CA GLY A 144 3.05 4.32 -17.81
C GLY A 144 1.55 4.52 -17.55
N LEU A 145 0.91 5.23 -18.47
CA LEU A 145 -0.52 5.49 -18.49
C LEU A 145 -1.27 4.24 -18.97
N GLN A 146 -2.24 3.79 -18.16
CA GLN A 146 -3.20 2.74 -18.48
C GLN A 146 -4.60 3.35 -18.54
N VAL A 147 -5.24 3.23 -19.70
CA VAL A 147 -6.61 3.70 -19.93
C VAL A 147 -7.51 2.49 -20.08
N PHE A 148 -8.40 2.27 -19.10
CA PHE A 148 -9.30 1.11 -19.09
C PHE A 148 -10.57 1.36 -19.89
N ARG A 149 -11.01 2.62 -19.93
CA ARG A 149 -12.04 3.10 -20.85
C ARG A 149 -11.79 4.57 -21.10
N PRO A 150 -11.53 5.03 -22.33
CA PRO A 150 -11.43 6.45 -22.60
C PRO A 150 -12.81 7.10 -22.41
N TRP A 151 -12.87 8.19 -21.63
CA TRP A 151 -14.07 9.03 -21.46
C TRP A 151 -13.89 10.41 -22.10
N TRP A 152 -12.74 10.64 -22.72
CA TRP A 152 -12.45 11.77 -23.59
C TRP A 152 -12.49 11.28 -25.04
N SER A 153 -12.82 12.17 -25.98
CA SER A 153 -12.73 11.87 -27.41
C SER A 153 -11.28 11.60 -27.80
N VAL A 154 -11.02 10.43 -28.40
CA VAL A 154 -9.68 9.97 -28.78
C VAL A 154 -9.08 10.79 -29.95
N GLU A 155 -9.85 11.70 -30.54
CA GLU A 155 -9.44 12.53 -31.67
C GLU A 155 -8.39 13.62 -31.34
N VAL A 156 -8.00 13.80 -30.08
CA VAL A 156 -7.05 14.86 -29.66
C VAL A 156 -5.68 14.30 -29.26
N ALA A 157 -5.24 13.22 -29.93
CA ALA A 157 -3.87 12.74 -29.86
C ALA A 157 -3.10 13.11 -31.15
N ALA A 158 -2.77 14.39 -31.29
CA ALA A 158 -1.73 14.91 -32.19
C ALA A 158 -0.85 15.91 -31.43
#